data_AF-A0A317HV93-F1
#
_entry.id   AF-A0A317HV93-F1
#
_cell.length_a   1.000
_cell.length_b   1.000
_cell.length_c   1.000
_cell.angle_alpha   90.00
_cell.angle_beta   90.00
_cell.angle_gamma   90.00
#
_symmetry.space_group_name_H-M   'P 1'
#
loop_
_entity.id
_entity.type
_entity.pdbx_description
1 polymer ?
#
loop_
_entity_poly.entity_id
_entity_poly.type
_entity_poly.pdbx_seq_one_letter_code
_entity_poly.pdbx_strand_id
1 'polypeptide(L)'
;MTNEERKGLIAKYAAGYDEVTAALDGFPGEKLDANLIPGKWSAKEIVHHLADSETTSAIRLRRLLVEDNPVIQGYDQDAYAVRLKYNERDMDPSLEAFRSARATTVQLLELMSDEDWAREGTHSESGRYTPEQWLAIYAAHAHNHAAQIRRLRDTINS
;
A
#
# COMPACT_ATOMS: atom_id res chain seq x y z
N MET A 1 4.43 -12.13 16.51
CA MET A 1 4.08 -13.15 15.50
C MET A 1 5.13 -14.25 15.49
N THR A 2 4.77 -15.46 15.09
CA THR A 2 5.71 -16.55 14.82
C THR A 2 6.46 -16.31 13.50
N ASN A 3 7.59 -16.99 13.31
CA ASN A 3 8.35 -16.88 12.06
C ASN A 3 7.57 -17.36 10.82
N GLU A 4 6.73 -18.40 10.97
CA GLU A 4 5.89 -18.88 9.87
C GLU A 4 4.78 -17.88 9.51
N GLU A 5 4.15 -17.24 10.52
CA GLU A 5 3.19 -16.16 10.26
C GLU A 5 3.85 -14.98 9.55
N ARG A 6 5.06 -14.57 9.98
CA ARG A 6 5.83 -13.51 9.31
C ARG A 6 6.11 -13.86 7.85
N LYS A 7 6.62 -15.07 7.57
CA LYS A 7 6.88 -15.53 6.19
C LYS A 7 5.61 -15.49 5.33
N GLY A 8 4.48 -15.96 5.87
CA GLY A 8 3.20 -15.93 5.15
C GLY A 8 2.75 -14.51 4.81
N LEU A 9 2.90 -13.57 5.75
CA LEU A 9 2.56 -12.16 5.51
C LEU A 9 3.56 -11.47 4.57
N ILE A 10 4.85 -11.80 4.62
CA ILE A 10 5.86 -11.29 3.67
C ILE A 10 5.54 -11.76 2.26
N ALA A 11 5.21 -13.04 2.08
CA ALA A 11 4.79 -13.57 0.78
C ALA A 11 3.52 -12.87 0.26
N LYS A 12 2.53 -12.65 1.14
CA LYS A 12 1.32 -11.89 0.80
C LYS A 12 1.64 -10.44 0.45
N TYR A 13 2.56 -9.80 1.18
CA TYR A 13 3.05 -8.47 0.86
C TYR A 13 3.69 -8.47 -0.54
N ALA A 14 4.62 -9.38 -0.82
CA ALA A 14 5.30 -9.48 -2.12
C ALA A 14 4.33 -9.61 -3.30
N ALA A 15 3.29 -10.45 -3.18
CA ALA A 15 2.28 -10.67 -4.23
C ALA A 15 1.35 -9.47 -4.50
N GLY A 16 1.35 -8.45 -3.64
CA GLY A 16 0.38 -7.35 -3.71
C GLY A 16 0.40 -6.55 -5.03
N TYR A 17 1.55 -6.40 -5.68
CA TYR A 17 1.65 -5.70 -6.96
C TYR A 17 0.94 -6.48 -8.09
N ASP A 18 1.20 -7.79 -8.16
CA ASP A 18 0.61 -8.67 -9.17
C ASP A 18 -0.91 -8.74 -9.01
N GLU A 19 -1.42 -8.73 -7.78
CA GLU A 19 -2.86 -8.71 -7.51
C GLU A 19 -3.57 -7.44 -8.01
N VAL A 20 -2.91 -6.28 -7.85
CA VAL A 20 -3.45 -5.00 -8.31
C VAL A 20 -3.42 -4.92 -9.84
N THR A 21 -2.32 -5.31 -10.47
CA THR A 21 -2.23 -5.32 -11.94
C THR A 21 -3.21 -6.31 -12.57
N ALA A 22 -3.39 -7.50 -11.98
CA ALA A 22 -4.41 -8.44 -12.40
C ALA A 22 -5.85 -7.91 -12.20
N ALA A 23 -6.09 -7.05 -11.20
CA ALA A 23 -7.38 -6.40 -11.00
C ALA A 23 -7.65 -5.30 -12.05
N LEU A 24 -6.60 -4.61 -12.51
CA LEU A 24 -6.67 -3.60 -13.57
C LEU A 24 -6.79 -4.22 -14.97
N ASP A 25 -6.37 -5.48 -15.15
CA ASP A 25 -6.50 -6.16 -16.43
C ASP A 25 -7.96 -6.20 -16.91
N GLY A 26 -8.17 -5.85 -18.18
CA GLY A 26 -9.51 -5.70 -18.77
C GLY A 26 -10.34 -4.54 -18.23
N PHE A 27 -9.80 -3.63 -17.41
CA PHE A 27 -10.50 -2.40 -17.01
C PHE A 27 -10.48 -1.40 -18.19
N PRO A 28 -11.64 -0.89 -18.67
CA PRO A 28 -11.68 0.04 -19.79
C PRO A 28 -10.91 1.34 -19.49
N GLY A 29 -9.96 1.68 -20.35
CA GLY A 29 -9.03 2.80 -20.11
C GLY A 29 -9.73 4.14 -19.91
N GLU A 30 -10.80 4.39 -20.67
CA GLU A 30 -11.65 5.59 -20.59
C GLU A 30 -12.52 5.68 -19.33
N LYS A 31 -12.48 4.65 -18.47
CA LYS A 31 -13.21 4.59 -17.20
C LYS A 31 -12.28 4.57 -15.99
N LEU A 32 -10.96 4.56 -16.17
CA LEU A 32 -10.00 4.45 -15.07
C LEU A 32 -10.11 5.61 -14.07
N ASP A 33 -10.45 6.81 -14.55
CA ASP A 33 -10.63 8.03 -13.76
C ASP A 33 -12.09 8.30 -13.36
N ALA A 34 -13.02 7.41 -13.72
CA ALA A 34 -14.43 7.59 -13.43
C ALA A 34 -14.77 7.13 -12.00
N ASN A 35 -15.52 7.96 -11.28
CA ASN A 35 -16.11 7.62 -9.99
C ASN A 35 -17.38 6.79 -10.20
N LEU A 36 -17.21 5.49 -10.50
CA LEU A 36 -18.30 4.59 -10.87
C LEU A 36 -19.26 4.29 -9.71
N ILE A 37 -18.79 4.38 -8.47
CA ILE A 37 -19.59 4.22 -7.26
C ILE A 37 -19.57 5.54 -6.49
N PRO A 38 -20.73 6.16 -6.20
CA PRO A 38 -20.78 7.43 -5.47
C PRO A 38 -20.00 7.38 -4.13
N GLY A 39 -19.11 8.36 -3.94
CA GLY A 39 -18.28 8.47 -2.74
C GLY A 39 -17.16 7.43 -2.63
N LYS A 40 -16.84 6.71 -3.70
CA LYS A 40 -15.66 5.83 -3.80
C LYS A 40 -14.67 6.39 -4.82
N TRP A 41 -13.40 6.09 -4.58
CA TRP A 41 -12.33 6.42 -5.51
C TRP A 41 -12.47 5.70 -6.84
N SER A 42 -11.96 6.33 -7.89
CA SER A 42 -11.71 5.71 -9.19
C SER A 42 -10.61 4.65 -9.10
N ALA A 43 -10.48 3.81 -10.14
CA ALA A 43 -9.37 2.85 -10.21
C ALA A 43 -8.01 3.57 -10.27
N LYS A 44 -7.95 4.72 -10.94
CA LYS A 44 -6.76 5.55 -11.09
C LYS A 44 -6.35 6.24 -9.78
N GLU A 45 -7.31 6.71 -9.00
CA GLU A 45 -7.07 7.21 -7.64
C GLU A 45 -6.50 6.12 -6.74
N ILE A 46 -7.02 4.89 -6.82
CA ILE A 46 -6.50 3.76 -6.06
C ILE A 46 -5.03 3.46 -6.44
N VAL A 47 -4.67 3.50 -7.73
CA VAL A 47 -3.29 3.27 -8.17
C VAL A 47 -2.34 4.34 -7.62
N HIS A 48 -2.71 5.61 -7.70
CA HIS A 48 -1.91 6.69 -7.15
C HIS A 48 -1.78 6.62 -5.63
N HIS A 49 -2.87 6.29 -4.94
CA HIS A 49 -2.86 6.05 -3.49
C HIS A 49 -1.90 4.92 -3.11
N LEU A 50 -1.91 3.80 -3.85
CA LEU A 50 -0.99 2.70 -3.60
C LEU A 50 0.48 3.13 -3.76
N ALA A 51 0.79 3.94 -4.76
CA ALA A 51 2.13 4.52 -4.92
C ALA A 51 2.56 5.34 -3.69
N ASP A 52 1.74 6.31 -3.28
CA ASP A 52 2.08 7.23 -2.19
C ASP A 52 2.10 6.51 -0.84
N SER A 53 1.12 5.64 -0.59
CA SER A 53 1.01 4.86 0.64
C SER A 53 2.18 3.89 0.82
N GLU A 54 2.61 3.21 -0.24
CA GLU A 54 3.68 2.21 -0.17
C GLU A 54 5.08 2.85 -0.16
N THR A 55 5.27 3.97 -0.84
CA THR A 55 6.50 4.75 -0.72
C THR A 55 6.65 5.31 0.70
N THR A 56 5.56 5.85 1.25
CA THR A 56 5.53 6.34 2.62
C THR A 56 5.76 5.20 3.62
N SER A 57 5.07 4.07 3.46
CA SER A 57 5.21 2.92 4.35
C SER A 57 6.62 2.33 4.35
N ALA A 58 7.26 2.26 3.18
CA ALA A 58 8.64 1.81 3.03
C ALA A 58 9.62 2.71 3.83
N ILE A 59 9.38 4.03 3.85
CA ILE A 59 10.15 4.96 4.69
C ILE A 59 9.84 4.73 6.17
N ARG A 60 8.56 4.57 6.56
CA ARG A 60 8.16 4.30 7.95
C ARG A 60 8.85 3.06 8.52
N LEU A 61 8.93 1.98 7.74
CA LEU A 61 9.64 0.77 8.17
C LEU A 61 11.13 1.06 8.40
N ARG A 62 11.81 1.72 7.47
CA ARG A 62 13.23 2.09 7.64
C ARG A 62 13.46 2.93 8.89
N ARG A 63 12.57 3.87 9.18
CA ARG A 63 12.63 4.68 10.41
C ARG A 63 12.47 3.81 11.66
N LEU A 64 11.49 2.90 11.68
CA LEU A 64 11.35 1.93 12.79
C LEU A 64 12.61 1.10 13.01
N LEU A 65 13.31 0.74 11.93
CA LEU A 65 14.53 -0.09 11.99
C LEU A 65 15.78 0.67 12.45
N VAL A 66 15.88 1.96 12.11
CA VAL A 66 17.14 2.72 12.29
C VAL A 66 17.06 3.75 13.42
N GLU A 67 15.90 4.34 13.66
CA GLU A 67 15.71 5.36 14.68
C GLU A 67 15.25 4.74 16.00
N ASP A 68 15.65 5.33 17.13
CA ASP A 68 15.16 4.92 18.45
C ASP A 68 13.82 5.60 18.76
N ASN A 69 12.77 4.79 18.95
CA ASN A 69 11.41 5.23 19.27
C ASN A 69 10.87 6.36 18.37
N PRO A 70 10.90 6.21 17.04
CA PRO A 70 10.49 7.27 16.13
C PRO A 70 8.99 7.57 16.23
N VAL A 71 8.63 8.83 16.00
CA VAL A 71 7.24 9.19 15.71
C VAL A 71 6.96 9.00 14.22
N ILE A 72 6.03 8.10 13.91
CA ILE A 72 5.55 7.78 12.58
C ILE A 72 4.29 8.61 12.30
N GLN A 73 4.39 9.54 11.35
CA GLN A 73 3.30 10.46 11.03
C GLN A 73 2.27 9.81 10.10
N GLY A 74 1.00 9.93 10.45
CA GLY A 74 -0.14 9.71 9.55
C GLY A 74 -0.24 10.77 8.46
N TYR A 75 -1.18 10.60 7.54
CA TYR A 75 -1.48 11.60 6.51
C TYR A 75 -2.94 11.47 6.07
N ASP A 76 -3.50 12.58 5.58
CA ASP A 76 -4.84 12.62 5.01
C ASP A 76 -4.81 12.15 3.54
N GLN A 77 -5.19 10.90 3.32
CA GLN A 77 -5.21 10.28 1.99
C GLN A 77 -6.21 10.94 1.03
N ASP A 78 -7.34 11.44 1.53
CA ASP A 78 -8.35 12.09 0.69
C ASP A 78 -7.85 13.47 0.23
N ALA A 79 -7.18 14.20 1.13
CA ALA A 79 -6.49 15.43 0.76
C ALA A 79 -5.37 15.19 -0.24
N TYR A 80 -4.63 14.08 -0.14
CA TYR A 80 -3.61 13.71 -1.13
C TYR A 80 -4.24 13.49 -2.50
N ALA A 81 -5.32 12.69 -2.59
CA ALA A 81 -5.98 12.40 -3.85
C ALA A 81 -6.43 13.66 -4.59
N VAL A 82 -7.03 14.60 -3.86
CA VAL A 82 -7.49 15.89 -4.41
C VAL A 82 -6.31 16.79 -4.75
N ARG A 83 -5.39 17.04 -3.81
CA ARG A 83 -4.33 18.07 -3.97
C ARG A 83 -3.22 17.65 -4.92
N LEU A 84 -2.93 16.35 -5.00
CA LEU A 84 -1.94 15.79 -5.93
C LEU A 84 -2.59 15.41 -7.27
N LYS A 85 -3.88 15.72 -7.45
CA LYS A 85 -4.62 15.62 -8.71
C LYS A 85 -4.54 14.21 -9.32
N TYR A 86 -4.85 13.19 -8.53
CA TYR A 86 -4.67 11.79 -8.94
C TYR A 86 -5.29 11.48 -10.31
N ASN A 87 -6.54 11.86 -10.55
CA ASN A 87 -7.18 11.57 -11.84
C ASN A 87 -6.59 12.32 -13.06
N GLU A 88 -5.86 13.42 -12.85
CA GLU A 88 -5.28 14.23 -13.94
C GLU A 88 -3.91 13.73 -14.44
N ARG A 89 -3.25 12.81 -13.73
CA ARG A 89 -1.87 12.38 -14.03
C ARG A 89 -1.81 11.06 -14.76
N ASP A 90 -0.68 10.72 -15.34
CA ASP A 90 -0.44 9.36 -15.86
C ASP A 90 -0.21 8.38 -14.70
N MET A 91 -0.80 7.18 -14.78
CA MET A 91 -0.74 6.18 -13.71
C MET A 91 0.48 5.26 -13.79
N ASP A 92 1.09 5.12 -14.97
CA ASP A 92 2.21 4.20 -15.18
C ASP A 92 3.40 4.48 -14.24
N PRO A 93 3.85 5.74 -14.05
CA PRO A 93 4.90 6.03 -13.07
C PRO A 93 4.51 5.64 -11.63
N SER A 94 3.24 5.70 -11.27
CA SER A 94 2.75 5.28 -9.96
C SER A 94 2.77 3.77 -9.79
N LEU A 95 2.45 3.00 -10.84
CA LEU A 95 2.62 1.54 -10.81
C LEU A 95 4.09 1.16 -10.60
N GLU A 96 5.03 1.83 -11.27
CA GLU A 96 6.46 1.58 -11.10
C GLU A 96 6.98 1.98 -9.71
N ALA A 97 6.52 3.11 -9.17
CA ALA A 97 6.86 3.54 -7.80
C ALA A 97 6.33 2.53 -6.77
N PHE A 98 5.08 2.11 -6.91
CA PHE A 98 4.47 1.08 -6.07
C PHE A 98 5.26 -0.24 -6.13
N ARG A 99 5.56 -0.73 -7.33
CA ARG A 99 6.35 -1.94 -7.54
C ARG A 99 7.71 -1.86 -6.86
N SER A 100 8.42 -0.76 -7.09
CA SER A 100 9.78 -0.54 -6.58
C SER A 100 9.78 -0.45 -5.07
N ALA A 101 8.85 0.31 -4.48
CA ALA A 101 8.71 0.45 -3.03
C ALA A 101 8.49 -0.91 -2.34
N ARG A 102 7.64 -1.77 -2.92
CA ARG A 102 7.45 -3.13 -2.40
C ARG A 102 8.70 -3.99 -2.57
N ALA A 103 9.29 -4.03 -3.76
CA ALA A 103 10.43 -4.90 -4.07
C ALA A 103 11.65 -4.61 -3.19
N THR A 104 11.94 -3.34 -2.93
CA THR A 104 13.01 -2.98 -1.99
C THR A 104 12.67 -3.33 -0.55
N THR A 105 11.39 -3.23 -0.17
CA THR A 105 10.95 -3.49 1.20
C THR A 105 10.89 -4.98 1.53
N VAL A 106 10.51 -5.83 0.58
CA VAL A 106 10.57 -7.31 0.71
C VAL A 106 11.98 -7.77 1.09
N GLN A 107 13.00 -7.27 0.40
CA GLN A 107 14.39 -7.63 0.70
C GLN A 107 14.80 -7.27 2.14
N LEU A 108 14.30 -6.16 2.68
CA LEU A 108 14.55 -5.81 4.08
C LEU A 108 13.84 -6.79 5.02
N LEU A 109 12.55 -7.05 4.78
CA LEU A 109 11.73 -7.94 5.61
C LEU A 109 12.31 -9.36 5.71
N GLU A 110 12.86 -9.87 4.61
CA GLU A 110 13.49 -11.20 4.54
C GLU A 110 14.81 -11.29 5.33
N LEU A 111 15.48 -10.16 5.58
CA LEU A 111 16.77 -10.09 6.26
C LEU A 111 16.65 -9.62 7.72
N MET A 112 15.46 -9.20 8.16
CA MET A 112 15.24 -8.72 9.53
C MET A 112 15.47 -9.83 10.57
N SER A 113 16.23 -9.48 11.60
CA SER A 113 16.45 -10.29 12.79
C SER A 113 15.27 -10.24 13.77
N ASP A 114 15.26 -11.11 14.77
CA ASP A 114 14.27 -11.04 15.86
C ASP A 114 14.35 -9.73 16.66
N GLU A 115 15.54 -9.12 16.75
CA GLU A 115 15.73 -7.81 17.38
C GLU A 115 15.06 -6.70 16.55
N ASP A 116 15.20 -6.74 15.23
CA ASP A 116 14.51 -5.80 14.32
C ASP A 116 13.00 -5.88 14.47
N TRP A 117 12.44 -7.10 14.56
CA TRP A 117 11.01 -7.30 14.80
C TRP A 117 10.53 -6.81 16.17
N ALA A 118 11.43 -6.75 17.16
CA ALA A 118 11.15 -6.27 18.51
C ALA A 118 11.21 -4.73 18.63
N ARG A 119 11.69 -4.02 17.61
CA ARG A 119 11.72 -2.54 17.61
C ARG A 119 10.32 -1.95 17.63
N GLU A 120 10.23 -0.72 18.13
CA GLU A 120 8.96 0.01 18.21
C GLU A 120 9.15 1.52 18.04
N GLY A 121 8.05 2.17 17.71
CA GLY A 121 7.88 3.61 17.71
C GLY A 121 6.43 3.97 18.03
N THR A 122 6.05 5.21 17.74
CA THR A 122 4.70 5.71 18.00
C THR A 122 4.09 6.27 16.72
N HIS A 123 2.98 5.71 16.26
CA HIS A 123 2.16 6.30 15.22
C HIS A 123 1.36 7.47 15.80
N SER A 124 1.38 8.62 15.11
CA SER A 124 0.77 9.88 15.58
C SER A 124 -0.73 9.76 15.88
N GLU A 125 -1.42 8.83 15.23
CA GLU A 125 -2.88 8.67 15.33
C GLU A 125 -3.30 7.43 16.14
N SER A 126 -2.46 6.42 16.25
CA SER A 126 -2.85 5.11 16.80
C SER A 126 -1.95 4.61 17.95
N GLY A 127 -0.98 5.41 18.39
CA GLY A 127 -0.09 5.07 19.50
C GLY A 127 0.97 4.05 19.08
N ARG A 128 1.25 3.06 19.94
CA ARG A 128 2.33 2.10 19.75
C ARG A 128 2.30 1.46 18.35
N TYR A 129 3.45 1.47 17.69
CA TYR A 129 3.62 1.00 16.32
C TYR A 129 4.89 0.18 16.14
N THR A 130 4.78 -1.05 15.65
CA THR A 130 5.90 -1.99 15.47
C THR A 130 6.04 -2.45 14.02
N PRO A 131 7.20 -3.01 13.62
CA PRO A 131 7.35 -3.66 12.32
C PRO A 131 6.34 -4.79 12.09
N GLU A 132 5.96 -5.52 13.13
CA GLU A 132 4.90 -6.53 13.07
C GLU A 132 3.53 -5.94 12.73
N GLN A 133 3.14 -4.82 13.36
CA GLN A 133 1.89 -4.14 13.03
C GLN A 133 1.94 -3.54 11.61
N TRP A 134 3.08 -2.98 11.21
CA TRP A 134 3.32 -2.53 9.85
C TRP A 134 3.10 -3.65 8.85
N LEU A 135 3.70 -4.84 9.07
CA LEU A 135 3.59 -5.97 8.15
C LEU A 135 2.14 -6.45 8.04
N ALA A 136 1.43 -6.58 9.16
CA ALA A 136 0.03 -7.00 9.15
C ALA A 136 -0.87 -6.05 8.32
N ILE A 137 -0.66 -4.73 8.45
CA ILE A 137 -1.42 -3.72 7.70
C ILE A 137 -1.10 -3.82 6.20
N TYR A 138 0.18 -3.75 5.85
CA TYR A 138 0.59 -3.59 4.45
C TYR A 138 0.60 -4.89 3.64
N ALA A 139 0.60 -6.06 4.30
CA ALA A 139 0.36 -7.33 3.63
C ALA A 139 -1.08 -7.44 3.10
N ALA A 140 -2.06 -6.84 3.78
CA ALA A 140 -3.46 -6.83 3.33
C ALA A 140 -3.81 -5.65 2.41
N HIS A 141 -3.11 -4.52 2.54
CA HIS A 141 -3.44 -3.25 1.91
C HIS A 141 -3.66 -3.33 0.38
N ALA A 142 -2.65 -3.78 -0.37
CA ALA A 142 -2.74 -3.90 -1.83
C ALA A 142 -3.86 -4.86 -2.29
N HIS A 143 -4.05 -5.98 -1.56
CA HIS A 143 -5.11 -6.97 -1.85
C HIS A 143 -6.51 -6.38 -1.65
N ASN A 144 -6.70 -5.58 -0.60
CA ASN A 144 -7.96 -4.90 -0.33
C ASN A 144 -8.30 -3.89 -1.45
N HIS A 145 -7.30 -3.16 -1.94
CA HIS A 145 -7.45 -2.23 -3.06
C HIS A 145 -7.67 -2.95 -4.40
N ALA A 146 -6.99 -4.08 -4.64
CA ALA A 146 -7.28 -4.94 -5.79
C ALA A 146 -8.76 -5.41 -5.79
N ALA A 147 -9.29 -5.80 -4.63
CA ALA A 147 -10.71 -6.14 -4.49
C ALA A 147 -11.66 -4.94 -4.69
N GLN A 148 -11.24 -3.71 -4.39
CA GLN A 148 -12.00 -2.51 -4.74
C GLN A 148 -12.01 -2.27 -6.25
N ILE A 149 -10.86 -2.39 -6.92
CA ILE A 149 -10.75 -2.26 -8.39
C ILE A 149 -11.64 -3.29 -9.09
N ARG A 150 -11.62 -4.56 -8.66
CA ARG A 150 -12.50 -5.60 -9.23
C ARG A 150 -13.98 -5.22 -9.11
N ARG A 151 -14.42 -4.75 -7.94
CA ARG A 151 -15.80 -4.28 -7.73
C ARG A 151 -16.17 -3.11 -8.64
N LEU A 152 -15.26 -2.17 -8.86
CA LEU A 152 -15.46 -1.07 -9.80
C LEU A 152 -15.63 -1.60 -11.24
N ARG A 153 -14.78 -2.54 -11.66
CA ARG A 153 -14.87 -3.16 -12.98
C ARG A 153 -16.20 -3.88 -13.18
N ASP A 154 -16.68 -4.58 -12.16
CA ASP A 154 -17.95 -5.31 -12.22
C ASP A 154 -19.16 -4.38 -12.47
N THR A 155 -19.11 -3.12 -12.01
CA THR A 155 -20.18 -2.12 -12.28
C THR A 155 -20.24 -1.65 -13.73
N ILE A 156 -19.19 -1.88 -14.52
CA ILE A 156 -19.15 -1.51 -15.93
C ILE A 156 -19.83 -2.59 -16.78
N ASN A 157 -19.76 -3.84 -16.32
CA ASN A 157 -20.27 -5.01 -17.02
C ASN A 157 -21.73 -5.36 -16.64
N SER A 158 -22.30 -4.66 -15.64
CA SER A 158 -23.68 -4.80 -15.16
C SER A 158 -24.64 -3.85 -15.85
#